data_AF-A2DBF1-F1
#
_entry.id   AF-A2DBF1-F1
#
_cell.length_a   1.000
_cell.length_b   1.000
_cell.length_c   1.000
_cell.angle_alpha   90.00
_cell.angle_beta   90.00
_cell.angle_gamma   90.00
#
_symmetry.space_group_name_H-M   'P 1'
#
loop_
_entity.id
_entity.type
_entity.pdbx_description
1 polymer ?
#
loop_
_entity_poly.entity_id
_entity_poly.type
_entity_poly.pdbx_seq_one_letter_code
_entity_poly.pdbx_strand_id
1 'polypeptide(L)'
;MISFLFYSTYSTKHTYYASRIGDRNDNCSESRTCDYQTICDKVQENDTVIITDKYYGASKQVYEFFGFAQFLVNRNVSIFGSNTIINGSKFGAKPLDFYIVIREKLNWNFGGFTFTRFSYPILVASSVHNSTFSNITLCNNYVETDFGMVLFTASIVNLTNWQIYENTANYSSLMFLSTSELNTSNLVFERNYAFGINNDPLIRMLNSGIICNDSFIRDNSVNDAPLILSDYRTATMFHNTTIERNYHSEFLLCEGNCNLSILETTFKGNRGVILEMSNKSYIEISNTSFINNFSPNSTLIYHPGGDLFVHTNTRFIGNHGRNIIDMREGESRLFFHDLVFSRNSVDVSSIATGYGTLGFFSKVAVSSSTHSVGFISAFNGSIAIFSSYSSNNVGPFINMNSGELLLLMNTFSRPKSQEILVDEVDVWNILSIFRSKLPNIIDQVGFPYIFWIIVLMLATIFLILVVNYKSVRRFFYILFCCNNLRCKYRLRLKKRKQNTETENKQKTD
;
A
#
# COMPACT_ATOMS: atom_id res chain seq x y z
N MET A 1 57.03 -2.19 -14.46
CA MET A 1 55.71 -2.85 -14.54
C MET A 1 55.50 -3.61 -13.23
N ILE A 2 54.75 -3.02 -12.29
CA ILE A 2 54.40 -3.66 -11.02
C ILE A 2 52.98 -4.22 -11.19
N SER A 3 52.87 -5.53 -11.33
CA SER A 3 51.60 -6.24 -11.36
C SER A 3 51.04 -6.29 -9.93
N PHE A 4 50.05 -5.45 -9.64
CA PHE A 4 49.19 -5.61 -8.47
C PHE A 4 48.29 -6.83 -8.71
N LEU A 5 48.73 -8.00 -8.22
CA LEU A 5 47.88 -9.16 -8.03
C LEU A 5 46.88 -8.86 -6.92
N PHE A 6 45.69 -8.40 -7.28
CA PHE A 6 44.53 -8.46 -6.39
C PHE A 6 44.15 -9.93 -6.20
N TYR A 7 44.78 -10.59 -5.23
CA TYR A 7 44.23 -11.79 -4.62
C TYR A 7 42.95 -11.37 -3.91
N SER A 8 41.82 -11.43 -4.62
CA SER A 8 40.49 -11.50 -4.01
C SER A 8 40.45 -12.81 -3.24
N THR A 9 40.81 -12.78 -1.96
CA THR A 9 40.50 -13.85 -1.04
C THR A 9 38.97 -13.95 -0.98
N TYR A 10 38.42 -14.94 -1.69
CA TYR A 10 37.04 -15.32 -1.52
C TYR A 10 36.88 -15.76 -0.07
N SER A 11 36.35 -14.86 0.77
CA SER A 11 35.94 -15.20 2.13
C SER A 11 34.87 -16.28 2.01
N THR A 12 35.19 -17.49 2.46
CA THR A 12 34.23 -18.59 2.53
C THR A 12 33.28 -18.27 3.67
N LYS A 13 31.99 -18.15 3.36
CA LYS A 13 30.94 -17.92 4.36
C LYS A 13 30.78 -19.17 5.22
N HIS A 14 31.03 -19.05 6.53
CA HIS A 14 30.82 -20.13 7.49
C HIS A 14 29.51 -19.94 8.27
N THR A 15 28.98 -21.04 8.78
CA THR A 15 27.83 -21.05 9.70
C THR A 15 28.28 -21.62 11.04
N TYR A 16 28.08 -20.86 12.10
CA TYR A 16 28.40 -21.27 13.47
C TYR A 16 27.13 -21.43 14.30
N TYR A 17 27.15 -22.35 15.25
CA TYR A 17 26.06 -22.55 16.20
C TYR A 17 26.50 -22.10 17.59
N ALA A 18 25.72 -21.19 18.18
CA ALA A 18 26.04 -20.52 19.44
C ALA A 18 24.99 -20.85 20.52
N SER A 19 25.46 -21.03 21.76
CA SER A 19 24.62 -21.02 22.95
C SER A 19 25.29 -20.22 24.06
N ARG A 20 24.52 -19.59 24.93
CA ARG A 20 25.02 -18.95 26.16
C ARG A 20 25.80 -19.92 27.05
N ILE A 21 25.37 -21.19 27.13
CA ILE A 21 26.08 -22.27 27.83
C ILE A 21 26.61 -23.25 26.77
N GLY A 22 27.46 -22.75 25.88
CA GLY A 22 28.17 -23.57 24.90
C GLY A 22 29.55 -24.01 25.39
N ASP A 23 30.20 -24.84 24.59
CA ASP A 23 31.56 -25.29 24.83
C ASP A 23 32.60 -24.29 24.27
N ARG A 24 33.84 -24.41 24.75
CA ARG A 24 35.02 -23.71 24.18
C ARG A 24 35.81 -24.63 23.25
N ASN A 25 35.21 -25.02 22.14
CA ASN A 25 35.85 -25.90 21.15
C ASN A 25 36.07 -25.20 19.83
N ASP A 26 36.92 -25.75 18.97
CA ASP A 26 37.18 -25.23 17.62
C ASP A 26 36.00 -25.44 16.65
N ASN A 27 35.23 -26.51 16.81
CA ASN A 27 34.11 -26.85 15.94
C ASN A 27 32.76 -26.47 16.55
N CYS A 28 32.09 -25.44 16.01
CA CYS A 28 30.79 -24.95 16.47
C CYS A 28 29.68 -25.43 15.52
N SER A 29 29.06 -26.56 15.84
CA SER A 29 28.04 -27.22 15.03
C SER A 29 26.71 -27.31 15.78
N GLU A 30 25.63 -27.70 15.10
CA GLU A 30 24.32 -27.89 15.73
C GLU A 30 24.36 -28.86 16.91
N SER A 31 25.13 -29.95 16.78
CA SER A 31 25.32 -30.96 17.83
C SER A 31 26.28 -30.53 18.95
N ARG A 32 27.07 -29.47 18.72
CA ARG A 32 28.12 -29.02 19.64
C ARG A 32 28.30 -27.51 19.52
N THR A 33 27.44 -26.79 20.23
CA THR A 33 27.34 -25.33 20.20
C THR A 33 28.50 -24.69 20.95
N CYS A 34 29.00 -23.56 20.47
CA CYS A 34 30.04 -22.80 21.15
C CYS A 34 29.48 -21.71 22.05
N ASP A 35 30.21 -21.36 23.11
CA ASP A 35 29.88 -20.19 23.93
C ASP A 35 30.07 -18.88 23.14
N TYR A 36 29.44 -17.80 23.62
CA TYR A 36 29.47 -16.51 22.94
C TYR A 36 30.88 -15.94 22.79
N GLN A 37 31.75 -16.15 23.77
CA GLN A 37 33.12 -15.68 23.69
C GLN A 37 33.88 -16.39 22.57
N THR A 38 33.76 -17.72 22.48
CA THR A 38 34.38 -18.54 21.43
C THR A 38 33.88 -18.14 20.04
N ILE A 39 32.60 -17.77 19.91
CA ILE A 39 32.05 -17.26 18.65
C ILE A 39 32.66 -15.90 18.32
N CYS A 40 32.70 -14.96 19.27
CA CYS A 40 33.29 -13.64 19.08
C CYS A 40 34.75 -13.69 18.58
N ASP A 41 35.51 -14.69 19.04
CA ASP A 41 36.92 -14.86 18.68
C ASP A 41 37.10 -15.43 17.25
N LYS A 42 36.06 -16.04 16.66
CA LYS A 42 36.16 -16.77 15.38
C LYS A 42 35.44 -16.14 14.20
N VAL A 43 34.30 -15.53 14.44
CA VAL A 43 33.44 -15.05 13.36
C VAL A 43 34.12 -13.97 12.54
N GLN A 44 33.96 -14.07 11.23
CA GLN A 44 34.41 -13.10 10.25
C GLN A 44 33.21 -12.42 9.60
N GLU A 45 33.48 -11.31 8.92
CA GLU A 45 32.45 -10.61 8.17
C GLU A 45 31.77 -11.54 7.14
N ASN A 46 30.45 -11.38 6.98
CA ASN A 46 29.56 -12.19 6.14
C ASN A 46 29.27 -13.62 6.63
N ASP A 47 29.86 -14.07 7.73
CA ASP A 47 29.49 -15.34 8.36
C ASP A 47 28.03 -15.33 8.84
N THR A 48 27.55 -16.50 9.24
CA THR A 48 26.23 -16.68 9.84
C THR A 48 26.35 -17.34 11.21
N VAL A 49 25.62 -16.81 12.19
CA VAL A 49 25.54 -17.39 13.54
C VAL A 49 24.09 -17.80 13.82
N ILE A 50 23.91 -19.05 14.21
CA ILE A 50 22.64 -19.63 14.62
C ILE A 50 22.62 -19.74 16.15
N ILE A 51 21.72 -18.99 16.78
CA ILE A 51 21.46 -19.03 18.21
C ILE A 51 20.56 -20.22 18.51
N THR A 52 21.05 -21.13 19.34
CA THR A 52 20.35 -22.38 19.68
C THR A 52 19.57 -22.29 20.99
N ASP A 53 19.88 -21.30 21.84
CA ASP A 53 19.12 -21.04 23.05
C ASP A 53 17.66 -20.74 22.73
N LYS A 54 16.76 -21.37 23.50
CA LYS A 54 15.32 -21.25 23.27
C LYS A 54 14.70 -20.03 23.92
N TYR A 55 15.28 -19.53 25.01
CA TYR A 55 14.63 -18.49 25.82
C TYR A 55 15.63 -17.59 26.56
N TYR A 56 15.39 -16.28 26.50
CA TYR A 56 16.04 -15.23 27.30
C TYR A 56 14.97 -14.50 28.10
N GLY A 57 15.07 -14.49 29.44
CA GLY A 57 14.12 -13.72 30.25
C GLY A 57 14.63 -13.23 31.60
N ALA A 58 15.72 -13.79 32.12
CA ALA A 58 16.41 -13.15 33.23
C ALA A 58 17.16 -11.91 32.74
N SER A 59 17.17 -10.83 33.53
CA SER A 59 17.80 -9.55 33.15
C SER A 59 19.22 -9.74 32.60
N LYS A 60 20.09 -10.48 33.31
CA LYS A 60 21.45 -10.79 32.85
C LYS A 60 21.48 -11.47 31.47
N GLN A 61 20.60 -12.43 31.21
CA GLN A 61 20.55 -13.16 29.94
C GLN A 61 20.15 -12.25 28.79
N VAL A 62 19.16 -11.38 29.02
CA VAL A 62 18.66 -10.42 28.02
C VAL A 62 19.76 -9.42 27.64
N TYR A 63 20.53 -8.92 28.62
CA TYR A 63 21.67 -8.02 28.36
C TYR A 63 22.89 -8.73 27.75
N GLU A 64 23.14 -9.98 28.13
CA GLU A 64 24.22 -10.79 27.54
C GLU A 64 23.96 -11.07 26.06
N PHE A 65 22.73 -11.46 25.70
CA PHE A 65 22.33 -11.62 24.30
C PHE A 65 22.37 -10.29 23.54
N PHE A 66 21.88 -9.20 24.14
CA PHE A 66 21.96 -7.86 23.55
C PHE A 66 23.38 -7.49 23.14
N GLY A 67 24.35 -7.63 24.06
CA GLY A 67 25.75 -7.32 23.78
C GLY A 67 26.35 -8.22 22.70
N PHE A 68 26.03 -9.51 22.72
CA PHE A 68 26.48 -10.47 21.73
C PHE A 68 25.90 -10.18 20.34
N ALA A 69 24.59 -9.94 20.23
CA ALA A 69 23.92 -9.60 18.99
C ALA A 69 24.49 -8.31 18.39
N GLN A 70 24.73 -7.27 19.22
CA GLN A 70 25.31 -6.02 18.74
C GLN A 70 26.75 -6.21 18.23
N PHE A 71 27.55 -7.07 18.87
CA PHE A 71 28.88 -7.43 18.38
C PHE A 71 28.81 -8.06 16.97
N LEU A 72 27.93 -9.05 16.79
CA LEU A 72 27.74 -9.73 15.50
C LEU A 72 27.24 -8.78 14.41
N VAL A 73 26.27 -7.92 14.73
CA VAL A 73 25.80 -6.86 13.81
C VAL A 73 26.96 -5.96 13.41
N ASN A 74 27.76 -5.48 14.35
CA ASN A 74 28.90 -4.60 14.06
C ASN A 74 29.94 -5.27 13.14
N ARG A 75 30.11 -6.59 13.25
CA ARG A 75 30.97 -7.41 12.39
C ARG A 75 30.36 -7.80 11.04
N ASN A 76 29.14 -7.33 10.73
CA ASN A 76 28.41 -7.71 9.51
C ASN A 76 28.19 -9.24 9.39
N VAL A 77 27.90 -9.89 10.53
CA VAL A 77 27.57 -11.31 10.63
C VAL A 77 26.06 -11.47 10.66
N SER A 78 25.50 -12.34 9.81
CA SER A 78 24.05 -12.63 9.81
C SER A 78 23.66 -13.44 11.05
N ILE A 79 22.49 -13.17 11.64
CA ILE A 79 22.09 -13.74 12.93
C ILE A 79 20.72 -14.41 12.81
N PHE A 80 20.63 -15.68 13.20
CA PHE A 80 19.37 -16.41 13.22
C PHE A 80 19.10 -17.08 14.56
N GLY A 81 17.89 -16.93 15.10
CA GLY A 81 17.40 -17.71 16.22
C GLY A 81 16.79 -19.04 15.76
N SER A 82 16.92 -20.06 16.60
CA SER A 82 16.28 -21.37 16.38
C SER A 82 14.89 -21.40 17.02
N ASN A 83 14.02 -20.47 16.60
CA ASN A 83 12.77 -20.10 17.29
C ASN A 83 13.03 -19.61 18.71
N THR A 84 13.95 -18.65 18.82
CA THR A 84 14.45 -18.13 20.09
C THR A 84 13.51 -17.05 20.61
N ILE A 85 13.03 -17.21 21.85
CA ILE A 85 12.17 -16.23 22.51
C ILE A 85 13.01 -15.28 23.37
N ILE A 86 12.80 -13.98 23.20
CA ILE A 86 13.43 -12.91 23.98
C ILE A 86 12.32 -12.17 24.72
N ASN A 87 12.30 -12.32 26.04
CA ASN A 87 11.36 -11.67 26.93
C ASN A 87 11.96 -10.38 27.50
N GLY A 88 11.46 -9.24 27.01
CA GLY A 88 11.93 -7.91 27.36
C GLY A 88 11.42 -7.34 28.68
N SER A 89 10.65 -8.09 29.47
CA SER A 89 10.03 -7.57 30.71
C SER A 89 11.01 -7.08 31.78
N LYS A 90 12.29 -7.44 31.66
CA LYS A 90 13.40 -7.01 32.53
C LYS A 90 14.46 -6.18 31.81
N PHE A 91 14.18 -5.76 30.57
CA PHE A 91 15.02 -4.83 29.82
C PHE A 91 14.67 -3.40 30.22
N GLY A 92 15.62 -2.68 30.81
CA GLY A 92 15.51 -1.23 31.03
C GLY A 92 16.27 -0.50 29.93
N ALA A 93 15.61 0.45 29.25
CA ALA A 93 16.28 1.28 28.25
C ALA A 93 17.27 2.23 28.95
N LYS A 94 18.54 1.86 28.90
CA LYS A 94 19.75 2.70 28.99
C LYS A 94 20.94 1.77 28.68
N PRO A 95 21.83 2.08 27.71
CA PRO A 95 22.02 3.37 27.05
C PRO A 95 21.48 3.53 25.61
N LEU A 96 20.87 2.50 24.99
CA LEU A 96 20.29 2.62 23.64
C LEU A 96 18.77 2.65 23.70
N ASP A 97 18.17 3.45 22.80
CA ASP A 97 16.71 3.57 22.67
C ASP A 97 16.06 2.30 22.09
N PHE A 98 16.85 1.40 21.49
CA PHE A 98 16.40 0.16 20.85
C PHE A 98 17.18 -1.08 21.32
N TYR A 99 16.51 -2.23 21.37
CA TYR A 99 17.15 -3.51 21.73
C TYR A 99 18.10 -4.05 20.63
N ILE A 100 17.78 -3.89 19.35
CA ILE A 100 18.65 -4.30 18.23
C ILE A 100 18.89 -3.07 17.35
N VAL A 101 20.16 -2.69 17.19
CA VAL A 101 20.56 -1.54 16.37
C VAL A 101 21.39 -2.01 15.19
N ILE A 102 20.82 -1.90 14.00
CA ILE A 102 21.47 -2.29 12.73
C ILE A 102 21.71 -1.04 11.90
N ARG A 103 22.96 -0.83 11.49
CA ARG A 103 23.39 0.34 10.72
C ARG A 103 24.28 -0.06 9.56
N GLU A 104 24.06 0.58 8.41
CA GLU A 104 24.97 0.56 7.25
C GLU A 104 25.30 -0.87 6.78
N LYS A 105 24.25 -1.67 6.54
CA LYS A 105 24.38 -3.07 6.11
C LYS A 105 23.94 -3.28 4.68
N LEU A 106 24.61 -4.21 4.01
CA LEU A 106 24.31 -4.64 2.64
C LEU A 106 24.30 -6.17 2.60
N ASN A 107 23.27 -6.77 1.99
CA ASN A 107 23.15 -8.24 1.84
C ASN A 107 23.21 -9.00 3.18
N TRP A 108 22.64 -8.42 4.23
CA TRP A 108 22.69 -8.94 5.59
C TRP A 108 21.35 -9.59 5.98
N ASN A 109 21.37 -10.58 6.88
CA ASN A 109 20.14 -11.28 7.28
C ASN A 109 19.97 -11.39 8.80
N PHE A 110 18.73 -11.30 9.24
CA PHE A 110 18.30 -11.44 10.64
C PHE A 110 17.00 -12.21 10.75
N GLY A 111 16.87 -13.16 11.67
CA GLY A 111 15.59 -13.86 11.75
C GLY A 111 15.45 -14.92 12.82
N GLY A 112 14.27 -15.54 12.92
CA GLY A 112 14.01 -16.68 13.82
C GLY A 112 13.86 -16.31 15.29
N PHE A 113 13.45 -15.09 15.58
CA PHE A 113 13.28 -14.55 16.93
C PHE A 113 11.83 -14.21 17.24
N THR A 114 11.42 -14.44 18.48
CA THR A 114 10.17 -13.93 19.05
C THR A 114 10.49 -12.91 20.14
N PHE A 115 10.06 -11.67 20.00
CA PHE A 115 10.22 -10.63 21.00
C PHE A 115 8.88 -10.39 21.71
N THR A 116 8.91 -10.47 23.04
CA THR A 116 7.69 -10.34 23.85
C THR A 116 7.91 -9.55 25.13
N ARG A 117 6.86 -8.89 25.61
CA ARG A 117 6.83 -8.10 26.85
C ARG A 117 7.89 -6.99 26.93
N PHE A 118 8.26 -6.42 25.79
CA PHE A 118 9.08 -5.22 25.75
C PHE A 118 8.23 -3.98 26.09
N SER A 119 8.80 -3.10 26.91
CA SER A 119 8.28 -1.76 27.17
C SER A 119 8.96 -0.65 26.35
N TYR A 120 9.95 -1.04 25.55
CA TYR A 120 10.84 -0.14 24.81
C TYR A 120 10.96 -0.61 23.35
N PRO A 121 11.39 0.28 22.44
CA PRO A 121 11.64 -0.09 21.05
C PRO A 121 12.57 -1.28 20.90
N ILE A 122 12.27 -2.14 19.94
CA ILE A 122 12.92 -3.44 19.78
C ILE A 122 13.98 -3.36 18.69
N LEU A 123 13.65 -2.81 17.53
CA LEU A 123 14.54 -2.89 16.37
C LEU A 123 14.62 -1.55 15.64
N VAL A 124 15.84 -1.11 15.34
CA VAL A 124 16.10 -0.05 14.38
C VAL A 124 17.06 -0.56 13.30
N ALA A 125 16.68 -0.34 12.04
CA ALA A 125 17.50 -0.61 10.87
C ALA A 125 17.67 0.69 10.08
N SER A 126 18.90 1.20 10.06
CA SER A 126 19.26 2.44 9.38
C SER A 126 20.27 2.21 8.26
N SER A 127 20.00 2.76 7.08
CA SER A 127 20.89 2.62 5.91
C SER A 127 21.17 1.15 5.58
N VAL A 128 20.14 0.30 5.68
CA VAL A 128 20.22 -1.13 5.42
C VAL A 128 19.65 -1.41 4.04
N HIS A 129 20.42 -2.04 3.16
CA HIS A 129 20.03 -2.30 1.77
C HIS A 129 20.12 -3.78 1.42
N ASN A 130 19.17 -4.24 0.58
CA ASN A 130 19.11 -5.61 0.07
C ASN A 130 19.27 -6.69 1.16
N SER A 131 18.67 -6.43 2.33
CA SER A 131 18.80 -7.26 3.52
C SER A 131 17.46 -7.90 3.86
N THR A 132 17.49 -9.10 4.42
CA THR A 132 16.27 -9.87 4.71
C THR A 132 16.08 -10.05 6.21
N PHE A 133 14.87 -9.75 6.67
CA PHE A 133 14.43 -10.05 8.02
C PHE A 133 13.37 -11.15 7.93
N SER A 134 13.63 -12.33 8.50
CA SER A 134 12.75 -13.49 8.31
C SER A 134 12.31 -14.15 9.62
N ASN A 135 11.07 -14.67 9.64
CA ASN A 135 10.55 -15.44 10.78
C ASN A 135 10.67 -14.68 12.11
N ILE A 136 10.25 -13.42 12.14
CA ILE A 136 10.26 -12.58 13.33
C ILE A 136 8.84 -12.46 13.87
N THR A 137 8.70 -12.69 15.16
CA THR A 137 7.43 -12.50 15.89
C THR A 137 7.58 -11.38 16.90
N LEU A 138 6.66 -10.41 16.89
CA LEU A 138 6.52 -9.37 17.90
C LEU A 138 5.16 -9.55 18.56
N CYS A 139 5.13 -9.96 19.83
CA CYS A 139 3.85 -10.18 20.51
C CYS A 139 3.81 -9.80 21.98
N ASN A 140 2.65 -9.36 22.45
CA ASN A 140 2.44 -8.97 23.85
C ASN A 140 3.44 -7.92 24.32
N ASN A 141 3.79 -6.97 23.46
CA ASN A 141 4.65 -5.83 23.79
C ASN A 141 3.78 -4.58 24.03
N TYR A 142 4.25 -3.68 24.90
CA TYR A 142 3.56 -2.44 25.25
C TYR A 142 4.58 -1.31 25.14
N VAL A 143 4.64 -0.61 24.01
CA VAL A 143 5.65 0.43 23.77
C VAL A 143 5.06 1.79 24.05
N GLU A 144 5.67 2.52 24.97
CA GLU A 144 5.29 3.87 25.39
C GLU A 144 6.50 4.79 25.25
N THR A 145 6.86 5.09 24.00
CA THR A 145 8.01 5.93 23.64
C THR A 145 7.73 6.71 22.36
N ASP A 146 8.37 7.86 22.17
CA ASP A 146 8.23 8.68 20.94
C ASP A 146 8.67 7.96 19.65
N PHE A 147 9.38 6.83 19.78
CA PHE A 147 9.78 5.99 18.65
C PHE A 147 8.87 4.78 18.50
N GLY A 148 8.65 4.36 17.24
CA GLY A 148 7.94 3.13 16.97
C GLY A 148 8.69 1.89 17.47
N MET A 149 7.96 0.81 17.76
CA MET A 149 8.54 -0.46 18.23
C MET A 149 9.61 -1.00 17.25
N VAL A 150 9.35 -0.86 15.96
CA VAL A 150 10.31 -1.13 14.89
C VAL A 150 10.45 0.10 14.00
N LEU A 151 11.70 0.50 13.75
CA LEU A 151 12.04 1.67 12.95
C LEU A 151 12.94 1.29 11.77
N PHE A 152 12.53 1.68 10.56
CA PHE A 152 13.35 1.60 9.35
C PHE A 152 13.64 3.00 8.82
N THR A 153 14.92 3.35 8.71
CA THR A 153 15.38 4.66 8.23
C THR A 153 16.32 4.49 7.04
N ALA A 154 16.07 5.20 5.93
CA ALA A 154 16.90 5.14 4.72
C ALA A 154 17.22 3.71 4.24
N SER A 155 16.26 2.78 4.37
CA SER A 155 16.50 1.34 4.21
C SER A 155 15.64 0.73 3.09
N ILE A 156 16.16 -0.31 2.42
CA ILE A 156 15.46 -1.13 1.43
C ILE A 156 15.59 -2.58 1.87
N VAL A 157 14.53 -3.13 2.46
CA VAL A 157 14.59 -4.44 3.14
C VAL A 157 13.41 -5.34 2.79
N ASN A 158 13.66 -6.64 2.84
CA ASN A 158 12.65 -7.67 2.67
C ASN A 158 12.23 -8.21 4.04
N LEU A 159 10.93 -8.23 4.32
CA LEU A 159 10.34 -8.83 5.52
C LEU A 159 9.59 -10.10 5.10
N THR A 160 10.01 -11.26 5.59
CA THR A 160 9.41 -12.56 5.24
C THR A 160 8.90 -13.29 6.47
N ASN A 161 7.64 -13.72 6.45
CA ASN A 161 7.01 -14.45 7.56
C ASN A 161 7.07 -13.69 8.89
N TRP A 162 6.65 -12.42 8.88
CA TRP A 162 6.57 -11.61 10.08
C TRP A 162 5.21 -11.78 10.75
N GLN A 163 5.21 -11.89 12.08
CA GLN A 163 3.99 -11.93 12.88
C GLN A 163 4.03 -10.82 13.92
N ILE A 164 3.13 -9.85 13.82
CA ILE A 164 3.01 -8.72 14.74
C ILE A 164 1.60 -8.79 15.33
N TYR A 165 1.48 -9.28 16.57
CA TYR A 165 0.17 -9.45 17.18
C TYR A 165 0.08 -9.16 18.67
N GLU A 166 -1.10 -8.75 19.14
CA GLU A 166 -1.36 -8.48 20.56
C GLU A 166 -0.37 -7.46 21.14
N ASN A 167 0.01 -6.47 20.35
CA ASN A 167 0.85 -5.38 20.82
C ASN A 167 0.03 -4.13 21.09
N THR A 168 0.57 -3.29 21.95
CA THR A 168 0.02 -1.98 22.26
C THR A 168 1.08 -0.92 22.02
N ALA A 169 0.71 0.13 21.29
CA ALA A 169 1.50 1.35 21.15
C ALA A 169 0.77 2.51 21.85
N ASN A 170 1.45 3.18 22.76
CA ASN A 170 0.93 4.36 23.45
C ASN A 170 1.74 5.59 23.00
N TYR A 171 1.06 6.61 22.46
CA TYR A 171 1.67 7.83 21.90
C TYR A 171 2.75 7.55 20.84
N SER A 172 2.58 6.47 20.07
CA SER A 172 3.59 5.95 19.16
C SER A 172 2.99 5.02 18.11
N SER A 173 3.86 4.41 17.31
CA SER A 173 3.52 3.41 16.29
C SER A 173 4.16 2.06 16.60
N LEU A 174 3.64 0.98 16.01
CA LEU A 174 4.36 -0.31 16.04
C LEU A 174 5.44 -0.36 14.97
N MET A 175 5.16 0.21 13.81
CA MET A 175 6.11 0.26 12.70
C MET A 175 6.24 1.69 12.19
N PHE A 176 7.47 2.19 12.17
CA PHE A 176 7.78 3.49 11.60
C PHE A 176 8.80 3.35 10.46
N LEU A 177 8.44 3.93 9.34
CA LEU A 177 9.18 3.97 8.09
C LEU A 177 9.54 5.42 7.77
N SER A 178 10.83 5.70 7.61
CA SER A 178 11.32 7.00 7.16
C SER A 178 12.27 6.82 5.99
N THR A 179 11.95 7.43 4.85
CA THR A 179 12.72 7.35 3.60
C THR A 179 13.12 5.90 3.24
N SER A 180 12.20 4.95 3.43
CA SER A 180 12.50 3.51 3.33
C SER A 180 11.52 2.79 2.41
N GLU A 181 11.95 1.65 1.87
CA GLU A 181 11.13 0.74 1.08
C GLU A 181 11.09 -0.64 1.75
N LEU A 182 9.89 -1.10 2.08
CA LEU A 182 9.66 -2.46 2.58
C LEU A 182 9.00 -3.32 1.52
N ASN A 183 9.56 -4.50 1.31
CA ASN A 183 8.87 -5.58 0.61
C ASN A 183 8.51 -6.66 1.62
N THR A 184 7.22 -6.83 1.90
CA THR A 184 6.70 -7.78 2.87
C THR A 184 6.03 -8.97 2.17
N SER A 185 6.28 -10.15 2.71
CA SER A 185 5.71 -11.43 2.24
C SER A 185 5.27 -12.24 3.45
N ASN A 186 4.02 -12.71 3.46
CA ASN A 186 3.42 -13.44 4.58
C ASN A 186 3.47 -12.65 5.91
N LEU A 187 3.08 -11.37 5.88
CA LEU A 187 2.91 -10.56 7.08
C LEU A 187 1.57 -10.89 7.74
N VAL A 188 1.59 -11.17 9.04
CA VAL A 188 0.40 -11.23 9.88
C VAL A 188 0.45 -10.06 10.86
N PHE A 189 -0.45 -9.09 10.69
CA PHE A 189 -0.58 -7.91 11.54
C PHE A 189 -1.96 -7.92 12.20
N GLU A 190 -2.06 -8.46 13.42
CA GLU A 190 -3.37 -8.75 14.03
C GLU A 190 -3.52 -8.39 15.50
N ARG A 191 -4.74 -8.01 15.93
CA ARG A 191 -5.03 -7.69 17.34
C ARG A 191 -4.05 -6.68 17.94
N ASN A 192 -3.59 -5.71 17.16
CA ASN A 192 -2.76 -4.62 17.65
C ASN A 192 -3.61 -3.42 18.00
N TYR A 193 -3.20 -2.69 19.03
CA TYR A 193 -3.92 -1.57 19.58
C TYR A 193 -3.02 -0.35 19.63
N ALA A 194 -3.48 0.78 19.14
CA ALA A 194 -2.84 2.08 19.38
C ALA A 194 -3.83 3.03 20.04
N PHE A 195 -3.34 3.77 21.03
CA PHE A 195 -4.06 4.88 21.64
C PHE A 195 -3.10 6.04 21.90
N GLY A 196 -3.61 7.26 21.77
CA GLY A 196 -2.84 8.48 21.93
C GLY A 196 -3.72 9.70 21.65
N ILE A 197 -3.20 10.88 21.99
CA ILE A 197 -3.91 12.16 21.79
C ILE A 197 -3.65 12.74 20.37
N ASN A 198 -2.62 12.24 19.66
CA ASN A 198 -2.02 12.92 18.50
C ASN A 198 -2.21 12.21 17.14
N ASN A 199 -3.31 11.51 16.91
CA ASN A 199 -3.54 10.75 15.68
C ASN A 199 -2.38 9.78 15.34
N ASP A 200 -1.76 9.15 16.35
CA ASP A 200 -0.64 8.24 16.12
C ASP A 200 -1.11 6.92 15.50
N PRO A 201 -0.60 6.54 14.31
CA PRO A 201 -1.02 5.33 13.61
C PRO A 201 -0.30 4.08 14.13
N LEU A 202 -0.84 2.89 13.83
CA LEU A 202 -0.09 1.64 14.05
C LEU A 202 1.12 1.52 13.11
N ILE A 203 0.97 2.01 11.87
CA ILE A 203 2.04 2.07 10.87
C ILE A 203 2.19 3.50 10.38
N ARG A 204 3.36 4.10 10.60
CA ARG A 204 3.69 5.43 10.08
C ARG A 204 4.69 5.34 8.94
N MET A 205 4.42 6.06 7.86
CA MET A 205 5.27 6.14 6.67
C MET A 205 5.59 7.59 6.33
N LEU A 206 6.86 7.96 6.37
CA LEU A 206 7.38 9.27 5.98
C LEU A 206 8.21 9.13 4.71
N ASN A 207 7.74 9.64 3.58
CA ASN A 207 8.43 9.54 2.28
C ASN A 207 8.92 8.11 1.98
N SER A 208 8.07 7.12 2.22
CA SER A 208 8.41 5.69 2.23
C SER A 208 7.47 4.87 1.35
N GLY A 209 7.87 3.64 1.02
CA GLY A 209 7.04 2.69 0.28
C GLY A 209 6.88 1.35 1.00
N ILE A 210 5.73 0.71 0.80
CA ILE A 210 5.46 -0.63 1.31
C ILE A 210 4.76 -1.48 0.25
N ILE A 211 5.30 -2.67 -0.01
CA ILE A 211 4.66 -3.71 -0.81
C ILE A 211 4.26 -4.82 0.14
N CYS A 212 2.98 -5.14 0.18
CA CYS A 212 2.37 -6.13 1.05
C CYS A 212 1.81 -7.28 0.22
N ASN A 213 2.51 -8.42 0.23
CA ASN A 213 2.14 -9.62 -0.51
C ASN A 213 1.68 -10.73 0.46
N ASP A 214 0.63 -11.46 0.08
CA ASP A 214 0.22 -12.70 0.75
C ASP A 214 -0.02 -12.53 2.26
N SER A 215 -0.65 -11.43 2.65
CA SER A 215 -0.64 -10.95 4.03
C SER A 215 -2.04 -10.83 4.65
N PHE A 216 -2.09 -10.79 5.98
CA PHE A 216 -3.30 -10.60 6.78
C PHE A 216 -3.16 -9.39 7.69
N ILE A 217 -4.09 -8.44 7.57
CA ILE A 217 -4.20 -7.27 8.47
C ILE A 217 -5.59 -7.30 9.09
N ARG A 218 -5.71 -7.73 10.35
CA ARG A 218 -7.03 -7.99 10.94
C ARG A 218 -7.18 -7.68 12.41
N ASP A 219 -8.40 -7.40 12.82
CA ASP A 219 -8.75 -7.22 14.23
C ASP A 219 -7.88 -6.17 14.96
N ASN A 220 -7.31 -5.22 14.23
CA ASN A 220 -6.54 -4.12 14.81
C ASN A 220 -7.47 -2.96 15.17
N SER A 221 -7.10 -2.19 16.19
CA SER A 221 -7.88 -1.05 16.65
C SER A 221 -6.99 0.16 16.89
N VAL A 222 -7.37 1.29 16.29
CA VAL A 222 -6.73 2.59 16.51
C VAL A 222 -7.83 3.60 16.82
N ASN A 223 -7.77 4.21 18.00
CA ASN A 223 -8.77 5.19 18.39
C ASN A 223 -8.41 6.56 17.82
N ASP A 224 -9.34 7.19 17.11
CA ASP A 224 -9.25 8.56 16.57
C ASP A 224 -8.05 8.80 15.62
N ALA A 225 -7.43 7.76 15.09
CA ALA A 225 -6.29 7.87 14.17
C ALA A 225 -6.36 6.82 13.04
N PRO A 226 -5.60 7.02 11.96
CA PRO A 226 -5.52 6.03 10.90
C PRO A 226 -4.75 4.79 11.34
N LEU A 227 -5.06 3.62 10.76
CA LEU A 227 -4.23 2.42 10.95
C LEU A 227 -2.86 2.60 10.28
N ILE A 228 -2.86 3.15 9.06
CA ILE A 228 -1.67 3.50 8.28
C ILE A 228 -1.70 4.99 7.92
N LEU A 229 -0.70 5.74 8.36
CA LEU A 229 -0.49 7.12 7.92
C LEU A 229 0.68 7.20 6.92
N SER A 230 0.44 7.86 5.79
CA SER A 230 1.44 8.12 4.76
C SER A 230 1.65 9.62 4.57
N ASP A 231 2.80 10.11 5.03
CA ASP A 231 3.22 11.50 4.92
C ASP A 231 4.06 11.73 3.65
N TYR A 232 3.74 12.79 2.90
CA TYR A 232 4.47 13.27 1.72
C TYR A 232 4.38 12.39 0.45
N ARG A 233 5.48 11.77 0.01
CA ARG A 233 5.53 10.99 -1.23
C ARG A 233 5.64 9.51 -0.87
N THR A 234 4.58 8.76 -1.09
CA THR A 234 4.57 7.34 -0.73
C THR A 234 4.07 6.47 -1.87
N ALA A 235 4.49 5.21 -1.85
CA ALA A 235 4.04 4.19 -2.78
C ALA A 235 3.64 2.94 -1.99
N THR A 236 2.37 2.58 -2.08
CA THR A 236 1.82 1.45 -1.31
C THR A 236 1.19 0.46 -2.27
N MET A 237 1.48 -0.83 -2.06
CA MET A 237 0.84 -1.91 -2.80
C MET A 237 0.33 -2.98 -1.84
N PHE A 238 -0.95 -3.35 -1.99
CA PHE A 238 -1.52 -4.54 -1.38
C PHE A 238 -1.80 -5.54 -2.48
N HIS A 239 -1.22 -6.73 -2.38
CA HIS A 239 -1.38 -7.81 -3.35
C HIS A 239 -1.68 -9.12 -2.62
N ASN A 240 -2.72 -9.83 -3.05
CA ASN A 240 -3.19 -11.07 -2.43
C ASN A 240 -3.32 -10.96 -0.89
N THR A 241 -3.86 -9.84 -0.42
CA THR A 241 -3.91 -9.50 1.01
C THR A 241 -5.36 -9.54 1.51
N THR A 242 -5.56 -9.98 2.75
CA THR A 242 -6.87 -9.91 3.42
C THR A 242 -6.83 -8.89 4.55
N ILE A 243 -7.70 -7.88 4.45
CA ILE A 243 -7.84 -6.77 5.40
C ILE A 243 -9.23 -6.85 6.01
N GLU A 244 -9.35 -7.27 7.27
CA GLU A 244 -10.67 -7.56 7.86
C GLU A 244 -10.84 -7.16 9.32
N ARG A 245 -12.07 -6.75 9.69
CA ARG A 245 -12.47 -6.43 11.07
C ARG A 245 -11.56 -5.43 11.80
N ASN A 246 -10.90 -4.53 11.06
CA ASN A 246 -10.15 -3.45 11.69
C ASN A 246 -11.11 -2.31 12.11
N TYR A 247 -10.76 -1.63 13.22
CA TYR A 247 -11.47 -0.49 13.76
C TYR A 247 -10.55 0.73 13.77
N HIS A 248 -10.86 1.74 12.95
CA HIS A 248 -10.01 2.90 12.73
C HIS A 248 -10.87 4.10 12.28
N SER A 249 -10.31 5.31 12.31
CA SER A 249 -10.88 6.43 11.56
C SER A 249 -10.70 6.16 10.05
N GLU A 250 -9.46 5.95 9.63
CA GLU A 250 -9.08 5.56 8.27
C GLU A 250 -8.19 4.31 8.29
N PHE A 251 -8.39 3.36 7.38
CA PHE A 251 -7.44 2.26 7.25
C PHE A 251 -6.10 2.78 6.71
N LEU A 252 -6.16 3.59 5.65
CA LEU A 252 -5.01 4.28 5.11
C LEU A 252 -5.36 5.76 4.85
N LEU A 253 -4.64 6.65 5.53
CA LEU A 253 -4.65 8.09 5.32
C LEU A 253 -3.36 8.52 4.61
N CYS A 254 -3.50 9.22 3.50
CA CYS A 254 -2.39 9.78 2.73
C CYS A 254 -2.42 11.31 2.75
N GLU A 255 -1.40 11.91 3.38
CA GLU A 255 -1.15 13.35 3.44
C GLU A 255 -0.04 13.75 2.46
N GLY A 256 -0.31 13.56 1.15
CA GLY A 256 0.57 14.01 0.08
C GLY A 256 0.36 13.28 -1.25
N ASN A 257 1.42 13.19 -2.07
CA ASN A 257 1.35 12.52 -3.37
C ASN A 257 1.54 11.02 -3.18
N CYS A 258 0.45 10.26 -3.18
CA CYS A 258 0.50 8.81 -3.02
C CYS A 258 0.19 8.07 -4.32
N ASN A 259 0.91 6.98 -4.54
CA ASN A 259 0.58 5.97 -5.52
C ASN A 259 0.14 4.70 -4.78
N LEU A 260 -1.10 4.27 -5.00
CA LEU A 260 -1.68 3.10 -4.36
C LEU A 260 -2.12 2.07 -5.40
N SER A 261 -1.66 0.83 -5.26
CA SER A 261 -2.16 -0.31 -6.02
C SER A 261 -2.79 -1.34 -5.07
N ILE A 262 -4.03 -1.75 -5.35
CA ILE A 262 -4.75 -2.79 -4.61
C ILE A 262 -5.12 -3.90 -5.59
N LEU A 263 -4.45 -5.04 -5.48
CA LEU A 263 -4.56 -6.15 -6.41
C LEU A 263 -4.96 -7.41 -5.66
N GLU A 264 -5.97 -8.12 -6.14
CA GLU A 264 -6.36 -9.44 -5.59
C GLU A 264 -6.60 -9.42 -4.07
N THR A 265 -7.10 -8.29 -3.56
CA THR A 265 -7.20 -8.02 -2.12
C THR A 265 -8.66 -8.09 -1.66
N THR A 266 -8.88 -8.46 -0.40
CA THR A 266 -10.22 -8.47 0.20
C THR A 266 -10.27 -7.54 1.40
N PHE A 267 -11.16 -6.54 1.36
CA PHE A 267 -11.54 -5.68 2.48
C PHE A 267 -12.88 -6.16 3.05
N LYS A 268 -12.90 -6.71 4.26
CA LYS A 268 -14.12 -7.31 4.84
C LYS A 268 -14.42 -6.85 6.26
N GLY A 269 -15.60 -6.27 6.47
CA GLY A 269 -16.09 -5.98 7.82
C GLY A 269 -15.27 -4.94 8.58
N ASN A 270 -14.49 -4.11 7.89
CA ASN A 270 -13.76 -3.02 8.51
C ASN A 270 -14.71 -1.88 8.88
N ARG A 271 -14.36 -1.12 9.92
CA ARG A 271 -15.11 0.03 10.41
C ARG A 271 -14.27 1.30 10.28
N GLY A 272 -14.87 2.32 9.68
CA GLY A 272 -14.19 3.57 9.32
C GLY A 272 -14.01 3.71 7.80
N VAL A 273 -13.39 4.81 7.40
CA VAL A 273 -12.95 5.07 6.03
C VAL A 273 -11.88 4.03 5.66
N ILE A 274 -11.93 3.45 4.46
CA ILE A 274 -10.89 2.52 4.01
C ILE A 274 -9.71 3.30 3.43
N LEU A 275 -9.99 4.25 2.54
CA LEU A 275 -8.96 5.05 1.89
C LEU A 275 -9.33 6.52 2.01
N GLU A 276 -8.41 7.31 2.54
CA GLU A 276 -8.47 8.76 2.51
C GLU A 276 -7.19 9.30 1.88
N MET A 277 -7.33 10.03 0.78
CA MET A 277 -6.21 10.49 -0.04
C MET A 277 -6.22 11.99 -0.22
N SER A 278 -5.03 12.58 -0.30
CA SER A 278 -4.90 13.98 -0.71
C SER A 278 -5.01 14.16 -2.23
N ASN A 279 -5.31 15.39 -2.65
CA ASN A 279 -5.46 15.78 -4.05
C ASN A 279 -4.28 15.34 -4.93
N LYS A 280 -4.57 14.89 -6.15
CA LYS A 280 -3.61 14.44 -7.19
C LYS A 280 -2.91 13.10 -6.92
N SER A 281 -3.41 12.31 -5.98
CA SER A 281 -2.96 10.93 -5.80
C SER A 281 -3.45 10.00 -6.92
N TYR A 282 -2.80 8.86 -7.08
CA TYR A 282 -3.15 7.82 -8.06
C TYR A 282 -3.54 6.54 -7.33
N ILE A 283 -4.72 6.00 -7.65
CA ILE A 283 -5.21 4.72 -7.13
C ILE A 283 -5.55 3.78 -8.28
N GLU A 284 -5.03 2.55 -8.18
CA GLU A 284 -5.37 1.43 -9.04
C GLU A 284 -5.94 0.28 -8.20
N ILE A 285 -7.09 -0.26 -8.60
CA ILE A 285 -7.76 -1.37 -7.93
C ILE A 285 -8.10 -2.44 -8.97
N SER A 286 -7.76 -3.71 -8.71
CA SER A 286 -8.09 -4.83 -9.61
C SER A 286 -8.36 -6.12 -8.85
N ASN A 287 -9.28 -6.95 -9.35
CA ASN A 287 -9.63 -8.25 -8.77
C ASN A 287 -9.92 -8.21 -7.24
N THR A 288 -10.47 -7.09 -6.75
CA THR A 288 -10.55 -6.80 -5.31
C THR A 288 -12.00 -6.83 -4.82
N SER A 289 -12.23 -7.24 -3.58
CA SER A 289 -13.58 -7.27 -3.00
C SER A 289 -13.69 -6.43 -1.73
N PHE A 290 -14.64 -5.49 -1.71
CA PHE A 290 -15.07 -4.72 -0.55
C PHE A 290 -16.40 -5.28 -0.05
N ILE A 291 -16.39 -5.96 1.10
CA ILE A 291 -17.53 -6.73 1.61
C ILE A 291 -17.91 -6.27 3.02
N ASN A 292 -19.15 -5.80 3.18
CA ASN A 292 -19.74 -5.44 4.49
C ASN A 292 -18.88 -4.46 5.31
N ASN A 293 -18.16 -3.54 4.66
CA ASN A 293 -17.45 -2.47 5.37
C ASN A 293 -18.43 -1.36 5.78
N PHE A 294 -18.15 -0.66 6.88
CA PHE A 294 -19.09 0.26 7.52
C PHE A 294 -18.41 1.59 7.90
N SER A 295 -18.82 2.67 7.23
CA SER A 295 -18.34 4.05 7.43
C SER A 295 -19.54 5.01 7.51
N PRO A 296 -20.38 4.96 8.55
CA PRO A 296 -21.75 5.52 8.51
C PRO A 296 -21.78 7.03 8.25
N ASN A 297 -20.86 7.79 8.84
CA ASN A 297 -20.85 9.26 8.73
C ASN A 297 -19.84 9.79 7.70
N SER A 298 -19.11 8.89 7.03
CA SER A 298 -18.02 9.24 6.13
C SER A 298 -18.10 8.43 4.83
N THR A 299 -17.30 8.79 3.84
CA THR A 299 -17.20 8.00 2.61
C THR A 299 -16.33 6.76 2.86
N LEU A 300 -16.57 5.65 2.15
CA LEU A 300 -15.69 4.48 2.25
C LEU A 300 -14.31 4.72 1.60
N ILE A 301 -14.28 5.35 0.42
CA ILE A 301 -13.09 5.79 -0.30
C ILE A 301 -13.21 7.29 -0.62
N TYR A 302 -12.46 8.13 0.08
CA TYR A 302 -12.33 9.55 -0.18
C TYR A 302 -11.08 9.83 -1.01
N HIS A 303 -11.25 10.29 -2.24
CA HIS A 303 -10.15 10.55 -3.18
C HIS A 303 -10.41 11.80 -4.04
N PRO A 304 -10.34 12.99 -3.45
CA PRO A 304 -10.55 14.23 -4.18
C PRO A 304 -9.45 14.49 -5.24
N GLY A 305 -9.86 14.99 -6.41
CA GLY A 305 -8.96 15.66 -7.36
C GLY A 305 -7.80 14.82 -7.88
N GLY A 306 -8.00 13.50 -8.00
CA GLY A 306 -6.98 12.55 -8.41
C GLY A 306 -7.47 11.54 -9.43
N ASP A 307 -6.66 10.50 -9.62
CA ASP A 307 -6.98 9.43 -10.57
C ASP A 307 -7.41 8.16 -9.85
N LEU A 308 -8.54 7.61 -10.25
CA LEU A 308 -9.07 6.34 -9.75
C LEU A 308 -9.34 5.39 -10.91
N PHE A 309 -8.56 4.32 -10.97
CA PHE A 309 -8.71 3.25 -11.94
C PHE A 309 -9.18 1.98 -11.22
N VAL A 310 -10.38 1.51 -11.54
CA VAL A 310 -10.95 0.29 -10.98
C VAL A 310 -11.20 -0.69 -12.12
N HIS A 311 -10.43 -1.76 -12.10
CA HIS A 311 -10.35 -2.78 -13.13
C HIS A 311 -11.10 -4.06 -12.73
N THR A 312 -11.05 -5.02 -13.65
CA THR A 312 -11.88 -6.23 -13.74
C THR A 312 -12.12 -6.96 -12.44
N ASN A 313 -13.29 -7.60 -12.35
CA ASN A 313 -13.73 -8.46 -11.24
C ASN A 313 -13.73 -7.78 -9.86
N THR A 314 -13.72 -6.45 -9.79
CA THR A 314 -13.80 -5.75 -8.51
C THR A 314 -15.26 -5.63 -8.04
N ARG A 315 -15.50 -5.89 -6.75
CA ARG A 315 -16.85 -5.99 -6.18
C ARG A 315 -17.02 -5.15 -4.92
N PHE A 316 -18.10 -4.38 -4.85
CA PHE A 316 -18.56 -3.66 -3.66
C PHE A 316 -19.89 -4.26 -3.21
N ILE A 317 -19.87 -5.06 -2.14
CA ILE A 317 -21.01 -5.85 -1.68
C ILE A 317 -21.36 -5.51 -0.23
N GLY A 318 -22.59 -5.07 0.02
CA GLY A 318 -23.09 -4.92 1.38
C GLY A 318 -22.42 -3.80 2.19
N ASN A 319 -21.70 -2.88 1.54
CA ASN A 319 -21.01 -1.80 2.23
C ASN A 319 -21.99 -0.70 2.63
N HIS A 320 -21.65 0.01 3.71
CA HIS A 320 -22.42 1.12 4.23
C HIS A 320 -21.56 2.35 4.44
N GLY A 321 -22.08 3.52 4.08
CA GLY A 321 -21.50 4.80 4.45
C GLY A 321 -22.18 5.97 3.76
N ARG A 322 -21.67 7.20 3.95
CA ARG A 322 -22.26 8.38 3.31
C ARG A 322 -22.25 8.24 1.78
N ASN A 323 -21.08 7.86 1.26
CA ASN A 323 -20.84 7.44 -0.12
C ASN A 323 -19.94 6.17 -0.12
N ILE A 324 -19.91 5.42 -1.23
CA ILE A 324 -18.86 4.40 -1.41
C ILE A 324 -17.57 5.07 -1.89
N ILE A 325 -17.67 5.96 -2.87
CA ILE A 325 -16.56 6.68 -3.48
C ILE A 325 -16.93 8.16 -3.60
N ASP A 326 -16.05 9.05 -3.16
CA ASP A 326 -16.25 10.49 -3.24
C ASP A 326 -14.98 11.19 -3.73
N MET A 327 -15.15 11.94 -4.82
CA MET A 327 -14.10 12.65 -5.54
C MET A 327 -14.56 14.09 -5.84
N ARG A 328 -15.36 14.71 -4.96
CA ARG A 328 -15.99 16.01 -5.23
C ARG A 328 -15.06 17.21 -5.27
N GLU A 329 -13.89 17.14 -4.65
CA GLU A 329 -12.97 18.29 -4.58
C GLU A 329 -11.92 18.20 -5.69
N GLY A 330 -12.05 19.01 -6.74
CA GLY A 330 -11.08 19.11 -7.83
C GLY A 330 -11.32 18.20 -9.04
N GLU A 331 -10.56 18.46 -10.11
CA GLU A 331 -10.65 17.70 -11.36
C GLU A 331 -10.19 16.26 -11.14
N SER A 332 -11.08 15.32 -11.47
CA SER A 332 -10.88 13.89 -11.19
C SER A 332 -11.00 13.05 -12.45
N ARG A 333 -10.22 11.98 -12.54
CA ARG A 333 -10.31 10.99 -13.63
C ARG A 333 -10.75 9.64 -13.07
N LEU A 334 -11.86 9.12 -13.56
CA LEU A 334 -12.43 7.85 -13.15
C LEU A 334 -12.48 6.89 -14.34
N PHE A 335 -11.91 5.70 -14.17
CA PHE A 335 -12.01 4.62 -15.14
C PHE A 335 -12.46 3.33 -14.47
N PHE A 336 -13.68 2.92 -14.76
CA PHE A 336 -14.37 1.82 -14.09
C PHE A 336 -14.71 0.76 -15.14
N HIS A 337 -14.13 -0.43 -15.04
CA HIS A 337 -14.36 -1.51 -16.00
C HIS A 337 -14.65 -2.84 -15.30
N ASP A 338 -15.78 -3.46 -15.64
CA ASP A 338 -16.17 -4.80 -15.20
C ASP A 338 -16.26 -4.91 -13.67
N LEU A 339 -17.25 -4.20 -13.11
CA LEU A 339 -17.42 -3.99 -11.68
C LEU A 339 -18.83 -4.35 -11.22
N VAL A 340 -18.95 -4.77 -9.95
CA VAL A 340 -20.25 -5.07 -9.34
C VAL A 340 -20.47 -4.25 -8.08
N PHE A 341 -21.57 -3.52 -8.02
CA PHE A 341 -22.12 -2.91 -6.82
C PHE A 341 -23.41 -3.64 -6.44
N SER A 342 -23.46 -4.26 -5.26
CA SER A 342 -24.63 -5.02 -4.84
C SER A 342 -24.95 -4.83 -3.37
N ARG A 343 -26.21 -4.54 -3.06
CA ARG A 343 -26.71 -4.43 -1.68
C ARG A 343 -25.97 -3.39 -0.83
N ASN A 344 -25.39 -2.36 -1.45
CA ASN A 344 -24.77 -1.26 -0.71
C ASN A 344 -25.87 -0.32 -0.20
N SER A 345 -25.67 0.19 1.02
CA SER A 345 -26.57 1.13 1.66
C SER A 345 -25.83 2.44 1.90
N VAL A 346 -26.19 3.49 1.18
CA VAL A 346 -25.53 4.80 1.36
C VAL A 346 -26.54 5.92 1.50
N ASP A 347 -26.11 7.00 2.15
CA ASP A 347 -27.00 8.10 2.48
C ASP A 347 -27.22 9.05 1.30
N VAL A 348 -26.19 9.26 0.47
CA VAL A 348 -26.22 10.21 -0.66
C VAL A 348 -26.12 9.48 -2.00
N SER A 349 -24.92 9.02 -2.40
CA SER A 349 -24.70 8.30 -3.66
C SER A 349 -23.62 7.22 -3.54
N SER A 350 -23.59 6.24 -4.45
CA SER A 350 -22.45 5.29 -4.47
C SER A 350 -21.17 6.01 -4.88
N ILE A 351 -21.26 6.83 -5.93
CA ILE A 351 -20.14 7.58 -6.50
C ILE A 351 -20.54 9.05 -6.53
N ALA A 352 -19.74 9.92 -5.94
CA ALA A 352 -19.91 11.37 -5.98
C ALA A 352 -18.70 12.03 -6.65
N THR A 353 -18.93 12.90 -7.63
CA THR A 353 -17.85 13.56 -8.38
C THR A 353 -18.04 15.07 -8.51
N GLY A 354 -16.92 15.79 -8.58
CA GLY A 354 -16.85 17.25 -8.56
C GLY A 354 -16.93 17.89 -9.94
N TYR A 355 -16.43 19.12 -10.04
CA TYR A 355 -16.30 19.87 -11.28
C TYR A 355 -15.15 19.34 -12.16
N GLY A 356 -15.36 19.32 -13.48
CA GLY A 356 -14.34 18.94 -14.46
C GLY A 356 -14.01 17.45 -14.42
N THR A 357 -14.93 16.62 -13.95
CA THR A 357 -14.71 15.17 -13.86
C THR A 357 -14.68 14.53 -15.25
N LEU A 358 -13.71 13.66 -15.51
CA LEU A 358 -13.69 12.77 -16.68
C LEU A 358 -13.98 11.34 -16.23
N GLY A 359 -15.19 10.86 -16.51
CA GLY A 359 -15.67 9.55 -16.08
C GLY A 359 -15.88 8.58 -17.23
N PHE A 360 -15.29 7.39 -17.15
CA PHE A 360 -15.55 6.28 -18.05
C PHE A 360 -16.00 5.05 -17.27
N PHE A 361 -17.22 4.59 -17.53
CA PHE A 361 -17.84 3.44 -16.88
C PHE A 361 -18.22 2.41 -17.92
N SER A 362 -17.70 1.18 -17.80
CA SER A 362 -17.94 0.12 -18.76
C SER A 362 -18.21 -1.20 -18.04
N LYS A 363 -19.28 -1.90 -18.42
CA LYS A 363 -19.69 -3.17 -17.80
C LYS A 363 -19.86 -3.06 -16.28
N VAL A 364 -20.47 -1.97 -15.81
CA VAL A 364 -20.78 -1.79 -14.39
C VAL A 364 -22.15 -2.39 -14.10
N ALA A 365 -22.23 -3.31 -13.14
CA ALA A 365 -23.48 -3.91 -12.70
C ALA A 365 -23.87 -3.37 -11.31
N VAL A 366 -25.07 -2.79 -11.21
CA VAL A 366 -25.62 -2.24 -9.96
C VAL A 366 -26.91 -2.96 -9.62
N SER A 367 -27.02 -3.44 -8.38
CA SER A 367 -28.21 -4.16 -7.91
C SER A 367 -28.55 -3.85 -6.46
N SER A 368 -29.83 -3.58 -6.21
CA SER A 368 -30.38 -3.41 -4.85
C SER A 368 -29.63 -2.36 -4.03
N SER A 369 -29.25 -1.25 -4.67
CA SER A 369 -28.53 -0.15 -4.03
C SER A 369 -29.54 0.89 -3.57
N THR A 370 -29.54 1.21 -2.27
CA THR A 370 -30.44 2.23 -1.70
C THR A 370 -29.74 3.58 -1.74
N HIS A 371 -30.16 4.46 -2.65
CA HIS A 371 -29.58 5.78 -2.88
C HIS A 371 -30.67 6.83 -2.90
N SER A 372 -30.47 7.94 -2.19
CA SER A 372 -31.41 9.07 -2.21
C SER A 372 -31.16 9.98 -3.42
N VAL A 373 -29.90 10.14 -3.85
CA VAL A 373 -29.51 11.08 -4.93
C VAL A 373 -29.17 10.39 -6.25
N GLY A 374 -28.65 9.16 -6.21
CA GLY A 374 -28.34 8.34 -7.38
C GLY A 374 -27.16 7.38 -7.20
N PHE A 375 -26.91 6.49 -8.16
CA PHE A 375 -25.70 5.66 -8.17
C PHE A 375 -24.46 6.52 -8.48
N ILE A 376 -24.47 7.25 -9.59
CA ILE A 376 -23.48 8.30 -9.91
C ILE A 376 -24.14 9.66 -9.68
N SER A 377 -23.52 10.51 -8.86
CA SER A 377 -23.89 11.91 -8.67
C SER A 377 -22.73 12.79 -9.13
N ALA A 378 -22.93 13.54 -10.21
CA ALA A 378 -21.89 14.37 -10.83
C ALA A 378 -22.32 15.83 -10.88
N PHE A 379 -21.49 16.75 -10.36
CA PHE A 379 -21.81 18.17 -10.46
C PHE A 379 -21.57 18.70 -11.88
N ASN A 380 -20.35 18.53 -12.40
CA ASN A 380 -20.01 18.94 -13.77
C ASN A 380 -18.90 18.04 -14.33
N GLY A 381 -19.04 17.53 -15.55
CA GLY A 381 -17.96 16.81 -16.22
C GLY A 381 -18.35 16.19 -17.56
N SER A 382 -17.48 15.35 -18.10
CA SER A 382 -17.76 14.49 -19.25
C SER A 382 -17.81 13.04 -18.78
N ILE A 383 -18.99 12.42 -18.83
CA ILE A 383 -19.23 11.06 -18.35
C ILE A 383 -19.70 10.18 -19.50
N ALA A 384 -19.06 9.03 -19.67
CA ALA A 384 -19.43 8.03 -20.66
C ALA A 384 -19.69 6.67 -19.99
N ILE A 385 -20.88 6.11 -20.21
CA ILE A 385 -21.34 4.85 -19.61
C ILE A 385 -21.72 3.85 -20.71
N PHE A 386 -21.07 2.69 -20.70
CA PHE A 386 -21.19 1.66 -21.72
C PHE A 386 -21.56 0.30 -21.13
N SER A 387 -22.47 -0.41 -21.80
CA SER A 387 -22.76 -1.83 -21.52
C SER A 387 -23.02 -2.14 -20.04
N SER A 388 -23.59 -1.18 -19.31
CA SER A 388 -23.81 -1.27 -17.87
C SER A 388 -25.24 -1.72 -17.56
N TYR A 389 -25.42 -2.30 -16.38
CA TYR A 389 -26.67 -2.89 -15.93
C TYR A 389 -27.09 -2.30 -14.59
N SER A 390 -28.36 -1.90 -14.49
CA SER A 390 -28.99 -1.37 -13.28
C SER A 390 -30.24 -2.18 -12.96
N SER A 391 -30.40 -2.58 -11.69
CA SER A 391 -31.61 -3.28 -11.26
C SER A 391 -32.05 -2.99 -9.84
N ASN A 392 -33.37 -2.81 -9.67
CA ASN A 392 -34.01 -2.60 -8.36
C ASN A 392 -33.38 -1.44 -7.55
N ASN A 393 -32.87 -0.42 -8.21
CA ASN A 393 -32.31 0.76 -7.55
C ASN A 393 -33.44 1.69 -7.09
N VAL A 394 -33.25 2.32 -5.93
CA VAL A 394 -34.24 3.26 -5.35
C VAL A 394 -34.15 4.64 -6.01
N GLY A 395 -32.93 5.14 -6.22
CA GLY A 395 -32.66 6.40 -6.91
C GLY A 395 -32.17 6.20 -8.36
N PRO A 396 -31.90 7.30 -9.09
CA PRO A 396 -31.43 7.24 -10.47
C PRO A 396 -30.10 6.49 -10.60
N PHE A 397 -29.82 5.92 -11.76
CA PHE A 397 -28.48 5.42 -12.08
C PHE A 397 -27.48 6.56 -12.20
N ILE A 398 -27.86 7.66 -12.82
CA ILE A 398 -27.03 8.86 -12.92
C ILE A 398 -27.84 10.13 -12.65
N ASN A 399 -27.28 11.02 -11.84
CA ASN A 399 -27.75 12.37 -11.57
C ASN A 399 -26.62 13.35 -11.89
N MET A 400 -26.84 14.24 -12.87
CA MET A 400 -25.81 15.13 -13.38
C MET A 400 -26.34 16.56 -13.56
N ASN A 401 -25.71 17.55 -12.91
CA ASN A 401 -26.19 18.94 -12.99
C ASN A 401 -25.82 19.58 -14.33
N SER A 402 -24.57 19.47 -14.78
CA SER A 402 -24.13 20.02 -16.08
C SER A 402 -22.99 19.25 -16.73
N GLY A 403 -22.77 19.45 -18.04
CA GLY A 403 -21.65 18.86 -18.80
C GLY A 403 -22.06 17.96 -19.97
N GLU A 404 -21.30 16.89 -20.23
CA GLU A 404 -21.52 15.97 -21.36
C GLU A 404 -21.81 14.55 -20.86
N LEU A 405 -22.89 13.94 -21.36
CA LEU A 405 -23.27 12.57 -21.02
C LEU A 405 -23.43 11.71 -22.27
N LEU A 406 -22.66 10.61 -22.33
CA LEU A 406 -22.76 9.59 -23.36
C LEU A 406 -23.22 8.26 -22.76
N LEU A 407 -24.36 7.74 -23.21
CA LEU A 407 -24.93 6.46 -22.79
C LEU A 407 -25.03 5.51 -23.98
N LEU A 408 -24.39 4.34 -23.88
CA LEU A 408 -24.39 3.34 -24.95
C LEU A 408 -24.64 1.92 -24.42
N MET A 409 -25.63 1.24 -24.99
CA MET A 409 -25.92 -0.18 -24.71
C MET A 409 -26.20 -0.50 -23.22
N ASN A 410 -26.76 0.45 -22.47
CA ASN A 410 -27.09 0.24 -21.06
C ASN A 410 -28.46 -0.42 -20.87
N THR A 411 -28.58 -1.28 -19.87
CA THR A 411 -29.84 -1.97 -19.53
C THR A 411 -30.29 -1.59 -18.12
N PHE A 412 -31.45 -0.95 -18.03
CA PHE A 412 -32.11 -0.60 -16.77
C PHE A 412 -33.34 -1.50 -16.59
N SER A 413 -33.43 -2.17 -15.45
CA SER A 413 -34.51 -3.12 -15.18
C SER A 413 -35.15 -2.87 -13.81
N ARG A 414 -36.49 -2.84 -13.78
CA ARG A 414 -37.28 -2.56 -12.56
C ARG A 414 -36.83 -1.27 -11.84
N PRO A 415 -36.76 -0.13 -12.55
CA PRO A 415 -36.44 1.15 -11.93
C PRO A 415 -37.54 1.52 -10.91
N LYS A 416 -37.16 1.97 -9.71
CA LYS A 416 -38.13 2.54 -8.74
C LYS A 416 -38.27 4.06 -8.88
N SER A 417 -37.33 4.71 -9.54
CA SER A 417 -37.33 6.14 -9.87
C SER A 417 -36.98 6.34 -11.35
N GLN A 418 -36.95 7.60 -11.81
CA GLN A 418 -36.31 7.94 -13.07
C GLN A 418 -34.82 7.54 -13.01
N GLU A 419 -34.29 6.87 -14.04
CA GLU A 419 -32.92 6.33 -14.03
C GLU A 419 -31.85 7.36 -14.43
N ILE A 420 -32.24 8.41 -15.16
CA ILE A 420 -31.34 9.47 -15.65
C ILE A 420 -31.96 10.81 -15.26
N LEU A 421 -31.29 11.54 -14.38
CA LEU A 421 -31.64 12.91 -13.99
C LEU A 421 -30.53 13.86 -14.44
N VAL A 422 -30.91 14.86 -15.22
CA VAL A 422 -29.99 15.69 -15.97
C VAL A 422 -30.60 17.08 -16.13
N ASP A 423 -29.90 18.14 -15.72
CA ASP A 423 -30.39 19.53 -15.79
C ASP A 423 -29.85 20.26 -17.03
N GLU A 424 -28.59 20.70 -17.03
CA GLU A 424 -27.93 21.49 -18.09
C GLU A 424 -26.83 20.69 -18.81
N VAL A 425 -27.21 19.59 -19.47
CA VAL A 425 -26.25 18.68 -20.11
C VAL A 425 -26.55 18.49 -21.58
N ASP A 426 -25.51 18.52 -22.40
CA ASP A 426 -25.57 18.05 -23.79
C ASP A 426 -25.61 16.52 -23.79
N VAL A 427 -26.82 15.96 -23.82
CA VAL A 427 -27.03 14.51 -23.83
C VAL A 427 -26.93 13.98 -25.25
N TRP A 428 -25.80 13.37 -25.58
CA TRP A 428 -25.65 12.60 -26.82
C TRP A 428 -26.25 11.20 -26.63
N ASN A 429 -27.57 11.11 -26.79
CA ASN A 429 -28.29 9.83 -26.75
C ASN A 429 -28.13 9.06 -28.07
N ILE A 430 -27.24 8.06 -28.08
CA ILE A 430 -27.18 7.07 -29.16
C ILE A 430 -27.65 5.73 -28.57
N LEU A 431 -28.94 5.41 -28.77
CA LEU A 431 -29.59 4.12 -28.47
C LEU A 431 -29.53 3.64 -27.00
N SER A 432 -30.50 4.07 -26.19
CA SER A 432 -30.96 3.30 -25.03
C SER A 432 -31.94 2.22 -25.50
N ILE A 433 -31.56 0.95 -25.38
CA ILE A 433 -32.45 -0.17 -25.72
C ILE A 433 -33.34 -0.46 -24.50
N PHE A 434 -34.53 0.13 -24.45
CA PHE A 434 -35.58 -0.30 -23.53
C PHE A 434 -36.13 -1.66 -24.00
N ARG A 435 -35.67 -2.74 -23.36
CA ARG A 435 -36.04 -4.13 -23.70
C ARG A 435 -37.55 -4.42 -23.64
N SER A 436 -38.35 -3.54 -23.01
CA SER A 436 -39.82 -3.67 -22.95
C SER A 436 -40.57 -3.18 -24.20
N LYS A 437 -39.90 -2.56 -25.19
CA LYS A 437 -40.53 -2.06 -26.43
C LYS A 437 -39.93 -2.60 -27.73
N LEU A 438 -38.98 -3.54 -27.64
CA LEU A 438 -38.19 -4.01 -28.79
C LEU A 438 -39.00 -4.62 -29.97
N PRO A 439 -40.12 -5.34 -29.76
CA PRO A 439 -40.87 -5.90 -30.88
C PRO A 439 -41.49 -4.84 -31.81
N ASN A 440 -41.79 -3.64 -31.30
CA ASN A 440 -42.55 -2.63 -32.07
C ASN A 440 -41.69 -1.66 -32.89
N ILE A 441 -40.37 -1.57 -32.63
CA ILE A 441 -39.50 -0.58 -33.28
C ILE A 441 -38.81 -1.16 -34.53
N ILE A 442 -38.51 -2.46 -34.52
CA ILE A 442 -37.84 -3.13 -35.66
C ILE A 442 -38.76 -3.16 -36.89
N ASP A 443 -40.08 -3.24 -36.68
CA ASP A 443 -41.07 -3.21 -37.76
C ASP A 443 -41.33 -1.80 -38.33
N GLN A 444 -40.90 -0.73 -37.66
CA GLN A 444 -41.21 0.66 -38.06
C GLN A 444 -40.05 1.42 -38.72
N VAL A 445 -38.79 1.08 -38.43
CA VAL A 445 -37.65 1.97 -38.77
C VAL A 445 -36.88 1.52 -40.03
N GLY A 446 -37.09 0.29 -40.49
CA GLY A 446 -36.45 -0.22 -41.71
C GLY A 446 -34.93 -0.42 -41.57
N PHE A 447 -34.44 -1.49 -42.21
CA PHE A 447 -33.03 -1.90 -42.20
C PHE A 447 -31.99 -0.80 -42.57
N PRO A 448 -32.27 0.19 -43.45
CA PRO A 448 -31.29 1.21 -43.83
C PRO A 448 -30.85 2.13 -42.69
N TYR A 449 -31.74 2.43 -41.74
CA TYR A 449 -31.42 3.33 -40.62
C TYR A 449 -30.51 2.65 -39.58
N ILE A 450 -30.73 1.35 -39.35
CA ILE A 450 -29.88 0.55 -38.47
C ILE A 450 -28.46 0.46 -39.04
N PHE A 451 -28.33 0.32 -40.37
CA PHE A 451 -27.03 0.32 -41.03
C PHE A 451 -26.26 1.63 -40.83
N TRP A 452 -26.90 2.78 -41.03
CA TRP A 452 -26.25 4.08 -40.85
C TRP A 452 -25.86 4.37 -39.40
N ILE A 453 -26.65 3.92 -38.43
CA ILE A 453 -26.31 4.02 -37.01
C ILE A 453 -25.07 3.17 -36.68
N ILE A 454 -24.98 1.94 -37.21
CA ILE A 454 -23.81 1.08 -37.01
C ILE A 454 -22.56 1.72 -37.65
N VAL A 455 -22.70 2.29 -38.85
CA VAL A 455 -21.61 3.03 -39.51
C VAL A 455 -21.17 4.24 -38.68
N LEU A 456 -22.11 5.01 -38.12
CA LEU A 456 -21.80 6.15 -37.27
C LEU A 456 -21.08 5.71 -35.98
N MET A 457 -21.57 4.66 -35.31
CA MET A 457 -20.95 4.11 -34.11
C MET A 457 -19.52 3.60 -34.36
N LEU A 458 -19.29 2.89 -35.48
CA LEU A 458 -17.96 2.41 -35.85
C LEU A 458 -17.02 3.58 -36.16
N ALA A 459 -17.50 4.64 -36.80
CA ALA A 459 -16.72 5.85 -37.04
C ALA A 459 -16.35 6.58 -35.74
N THR A 460 -17.27 6.68 -34.78
CA THR A 460 -17.00 7.31 -33.46
C THR A 460 -16.01 6.48 -32.64
N ILE A 461 -16.15 5.15 -32.62
CA ILE A 461 -15.21 4.25 -31.94
C ILE A 461 -13.81 4.35 -32.58
N PHE A 462 -13.74 4.38 -33.92
CA PHE A 462 -12.48 4.57 -34.64
C PHE A 462 -11.82 5.91 -34.31
N LEU A 463 -12.61 7.00 -34.22
CA LEU A 463 -12.11 8.33 -33.84
C LEU A 463 -11.55 8.34 -32.41
N ILE A 464 -12.26 7.73 -31.45
CA ILE A 464 -11.82 7.61 -30.05
C ILE A 464 -10.53 6.80 -29.94
N LEU A 465 -10.40 5.69 -30.69
CA LEU A 465 -9.19 4.87 -30.72
C LEU A 465 -7.99 5.59 -31.37
N VAL A 466 -8.21 6.35 -32.45
CA VAL A 466 -7.16 7.13 -33.13
C VAL A 466 -6.68 8.31 -32.27
N VAL A 467 -7.57 8.96 -31.53
CA VAL A 467 -7.22 10.03 -30.58
C VAL A 467 -6.44 9.46 -29.39
N ASN A 468 -6.82 8.30 -28.85
CA ASN A 468 -6.06 7.62 -27.80
C ASN A 468 -4.71 7.06 -28.28
N TYR A 469 -4.57 6.63 -29.54
CA TYR A 469 -3.29 6.17 -30.09
C TYR A 469 -2.23 7.29 -30.13
N LYS A 470 -2.64 8.55 -30.34
CA LYS A 470 -1.74 9.73 -30.21
C LYS A 470 -1.27 9.96 -28.78
N SER A 471 -2.07 9.61 -27.77
CA SER A 471 -1.70 9.69 -26.35
C SER A 471 -0.77 8.55 -25.92
N VAL A 472 -0.96 7.33 -26.45
CA VAL A 472 -0.03 6.20 -26.25
C VAL A 472 1.34 6.47 -26.90
N ARG A 473 1.37 7.17 -28.04
CA ARG A 473 2.63 7.60 -28.68
C ARG A 473 3.40 8.66 -27.86
N ARG A 474 2.70 9.48 -27.06
CA ARG A 474 3.32 10.38 -26.06
C ARG A 474 3.86 9.61 -24.85
N PHE A 475 3.22 8.51 -24.46
CA PHE A 475 3.69 7.62 -23.39
C PHE A 475 5.04 6.93 -23.74
N PHE A 476 5.21 6.47 -24.99
CA PHE A 476 6.50 5.94 -25.45
C PHE A 476 7.59 7.01 -25.61
N TYR A 477 7.23 8.25 -25.94
CA TYR A 477 8.19 9.37 -25.97
C TYR A 477 8.69 9.76 -24.57
N ILE A 478 7.86 9.62 -23.54
CA ILE A 478 8.24 9.89 -22.15
C ILE A 478 9.14 8.77 -21.61
N LEU A 479 8.88 7.50 -21.94
CA LEU A 479 9.79 6.39 -21.61
C LEU A 479 11.17 6.52 -22.31
N PHE A 480 11.21 7.00 -23.56
CA PHE A 480 12.48 7.23 -24.27
C PHE A 480 13.23 8.48 -23.77
N CYS A 481 12.53 9.51 -23.28
CA CYS A 481 13.14 10.69 -22.68
C CYS A 481 13.72 10.43 -21.27
N CYS A 482 13.19 9.46 -20.52
CA CYS A 482 13.77 9.04 -19.23
C CYS A 482 15.17 8.43 -19.36
N ASN A 483 15.50 7.76 -20.47
CA ASN A 483 16.87 7.28 -20.73
C ASN A 483 17.85 8.41 -21.10
N ASN A 484 17.38 9.53 -21.67
CA ASN A 484 18.22 10.68 -22.01
C ASN A 484 18.43 11.67 -20.83
N LEU A 485 17.53 11.67 -19.84
CA LEU A 485 17.67 12.46 -18.60
C LEU A 485 18.84 11.98 -17.72
N ARG A 486 19.24 10.71 -17.82
CA ARG A 486 20.46 10.16 -17.18
C ARG A 486 21.74 10.83 -17.69
N CYS A 487 21.77 11.31 -18.94
CA CYS A 487 22.90 12.02 -19.53
C CYS A 487 22.95 13.51 -19.13
N LYS A 488 21.79 14.19 -19.07
CA LYS A 488 21.69 15.60 -18.65
C LYS A 488 21.97 15.79 -17.15
N TYR A 489 21.62 14.83 -16.30
CA TYR A 489 21.89 14.90 -14.87
C TYR A 489 23.39 14.69 -14.54
N ARG A 490 24.08 13.79 -15.26
CA ARG A 490 25.55 13.61 -15.15
C ARG A 490 26.34 14.85 -15.62
N LEU A 491 25.87 15.56 -16.66
CA LEU A 491 26.50 16.79 -17.13
C LEU A 491 26.33 17.96 -16.15
N ARG A 492 25.20 18.06 -15.44
CA ARG A 492 24.97 19.09 -14.41
C ARG A 492 25.79 18.85 -13.13
N LEU A 493 26.01 17.59 -12.74
CA LEU A 493 26.87 17.24 -11.60
C LEU A 493 28.36 17.49 -11.90
N LYS A 494 28.83 17.23 -13.13
CA LYS A 494 30.20 17.59 -13.55
C LYS A 494 30.43 19.11 -13.58
N LYS A 495 29.46 19.89 -14.06
CA LYS A 495 29.55 21.36 -14.10
C LYS A 495 29.52 22.00 -12.71
N ARG A 496 28.78 21.42 -11.75
CA ARG A 496 28.81 21.86 -10.35
C ARG A 496 30.15 21.56 -9.68
N LYS A 497 30.72 20.37 -9.87
CA LYS A 497 32.06 20.04 -9.33
C LYS A 497 33.17 20.96 -9.85
N GLN A 498 33.17 21.28 -11.15
CA GLN A 498 34.15 22.21 -11.72
C GLN A 498 34.01 23.64 -11.18
N ASN A 499 32.78 24.14 -10.98
CA ASN A 499 32.58 25.48 -10.42
C ASN A 499 33.03 25.57 -8.95
N THR A 500 32.78 24.54 -8.14
CA THR A 500 33.23 24.50 -6.74
C THR A 500 34.76 24.37 -6.61
N GLU A 501 35.42 23.68 -7.54
CA GLU A 501 36.90 23.63 -7.58
C GLU A 501 37.53 24.95 -8.06
N THR A 502 36.82 25.73 -8.89
CA THR A 502 37.31 27.03 -9.39
C THR A 502 37.13 28.12 -8.32
N GLU A 503 36.03 28.11 -7.57
CA GLU A 503 35.79 29.03 -6.44
C GLU A 503 36.73 28.78 -5.25
N ASN A 504 37.16 27.53 -5.03
CA ASN A 504 38.13 27.22 -3.98
C ASN A 504 39.57 27.59 -4.36
N LYS A 505 39.93 27.61 -5.66
CA LYS A 505 41.25 28.10 -6.09
C LYS A 505 41.38 29.62 -6.03
N GLN A 506 40.29 30.36 -6.24
CA GLN A 506 40.28 31.84 -6.09
C GLN A 506 40.29 32.33 -4.63
N LYS A 507 40.21 31.43 -3.64
CA LYS A 507 40.30 31.77 -2.21
C LYS A 507 41.65 31.41 -1.58
N THR A 508 42.59 30.91 -2.36
CA THR A 508 43.94 30.49 -1.89
C THR A 508 45.09 31.18 -2.63
N ASP A 509 44.78 32.14 -3.50
CA ASP A 509 45.70 33.20 -3.97
C ASP A 509 45.17 34.54 -3.44
#